data_AF-A0A0R1XCY5-F1
#
_entry.id   AF-A0A0R1XCY5-F1
#
_cell.length_a   1.000
_cell.length_b   1.000
_cell.length_c   1.000
_cell.angle_alpha   90.00
_cell.angle_beta   90.00
_cell.angle_gamma   90.00
#
_symmetry.space_group_name_H-M   'P 1'
#
loop_
_entity.id
_entity.type
_entity.pdbx_description
1 polymer ?
#
loop_
_entity_poly.entity_id
_entity_poly.type
_entity_poly.pdbx_seq_one_letter_code
_entity_poly.pdbx_strand_id
1 'polypeptide(L)'
;MLRQLFPKARKVGLLYNAAEPNSVYAIKLAKAAIKQQGLQFVAKTVATTADVQQTTTALASQVDAIYIPADNVLTAAMATVGKVSEEKKVPVIPATGPMVKLGGVATNGIDFTKLGARTAQMAVKIIKGQKVADLPVETPKDISLVVNSKFAKLFNVDPAKIVK
;
A
#
# COMPACT_ATOMS: atom_id res chain seq x y z
N MET A 1 10.06 -0.01 -5.66
CA MET A 1 9.43 1.32 -5.74
C MET A 1 9.90 2.32 -4.67
N LEU A 2 9.69 2.13 -3.36
CA LEU A 2 10.07 3.16 -2.34
C LEU A 2 11.53 3.64 -2.50
N ARG A 3 12.49 2.71 -2.62
CA ARG A 3 13.92 3.04 -2.80
C ARG A 3 14.24 3.75 -4.12
N GLN A 4 13.49 3.46 -5.19
CA GLN A 4 13.66 4.10 -6.50
C GLN A 4 13.17 5.56 -6.44
N LEU A 5 12.05 5.80 -5.76
CA LEU A 5 11.44 7.12 -5.66
C LEU A 5 12.11 8.01 -4.61
N PHE A 6 12.48 7.41 -3.48
CA PHE A 6 13.03 8.11 -2.32
C PHE A 6 14.39 7.51 -1.96
N PRO A 7 15.42 7.70 -2.82
CA PRO A 7 16.70 7.04 -2.62
C PRO A 7 17.49 7.55 -1.41
N LYS A 8 17.04 8.63 -0.77
CA LYS A 8 17.63 9.17 0.45
C LYS A 8 16.93 8.67 1.73
N ALA A 9 15.78 8.00 1.62
CA ALA A 9 15.07 7.46 2.76
C ALA A 9 15.90 6.36 3.44
N ARG A 10 16.10 6.48 4.75
CA ARG A 10 16.85 5.56 5.61
C ARG A 10 15.96 4.82 6.59
N LYS A 11 14.86 5.45 7.00
CA LYS A 11 13.94 4.94 8.02
C LYS A 11 12.51 4.94 7.49
N VAL A 12 11.88 3.77 7.45
CA VAL A 12 10.55 3.56 6.86
C VAL A 12 9.50 3.34 7.94
N GLY A 13 8.44 4.13 7.92
CA GLY A 13 7.25 3.92 8.74
C GLY A 13 6.38 2.79 8.18
N LEU A 14 5.89 1.93 9.05
CA LEU A 14 4.97 0.85 8.72
C LEU A 14 3.67 1.09 9.50
N LEU A 15 2.63 1.52 8.81
CA LEU A 15 1.33 1.82 9.40
C LEU A 15 0.31 0.77 8.94
N TYR A 16 -0.38 0.12 9.88
CA TYR A 16 -1.30 -0.98 9.59
C TYR A 16 -2.27 -1.27 10.73
N ASN A 17 -3.31 -2.04 10.48
CA ASN A 17 -4.16 -2.61 11.51
C ASN A 17 -3.65 -3.98 11.94
N ALA A 18 -3.39 -4.15 13.24
CA ALA A 18 -2.91 -5.42 13.80
C ALA A 18 -4.00 -6.51 13.85
N ALA A 19 -5.28 -6.12 13.77
CA ALA A 19 -6.40 -7.05 13.73
C ALA A 19 -6.66 -7.62 12.32
N GLU A 20 -5.92 -7.17 11.29
CA GLU A 20 -6.04 -7.63 9.92
C GLU A 20 -4.89 -8.60 9.57
N PRO A 21 -5.14 -9.93 9.47
CA PRO A 21 -4.09 -10.91 9.20
C PRO A 21 -3.35 -10.66 7.88
N ASN A 22 -4.05 -10.18 6.85
CA ASN A 22 -3.49 -9.70 5.58
C ASN A 22 -2.45 -8.61 5.80
N SER A 23 -2.78 -7.60 6.63
CA SER A 23 -1.88 -6.49 6.97
C SER A 23 -0.68 -6.98 7.76
N VAL A 24 -0.87 -7.83 8.78
CA VAL A 24 0.23 -8.40 9.57
C VAL A 24 1.21 -9.16 8.68
N TYR A 25 0.70 -9.98 7.76
CA TYR A 25 1.52 -10.73 6.82
C TYR A 25 2.30 -9.81 5.87
N ALA A 26 1.64 -8.80 5.28
CA ALA A 26 2.30 -7.84 4.40
C ALA A 26 3.38 -7.04 5.14
N ILE A 27 3.14 -6.64 6.39
CA ILE A 27 4.13 -5.96 7.23
C ILE A 27 5.31 -6.86 7.57
N LYS A 28 5.10 -8.16 7.80
CA LYS A 28 6.20 -9.12 7.98
C LYS A 28 7.13 -9.14 6.75
N LEU A 29 6.56 -9.20 5.55
CA LEU A 29 7.33 -9.14 4.30
C LEU A 29 8.04 -7.78 4.13
N ALA A 30 7.35 -6.68 4.40
CA ALA A 30 7.93 -5.34 4.32
C ALA A 30 9.13 -5.18 5.28
N LYS A 31 9.02 -5.65 6.53
CA LYS A 31 10.13 -5.66 7.51
C LYS A 31 11.33 -6.43 7.00
N ALA A 32 11.13 -7.60 6.39
CA ALA A 32 12.21 -8.40 5.82
C ALA A 32 12.91 -7.67 4.66
N ALA A 33 12.13 -7.11 3.73
CA ALA A 33 12.66 -6.34 2.59
C ALA A 33 13.42 -5.08 3.04
N ILE A 34 12.91 -4.36 4.03
CA ILE A 34 13.57 -3.19 4.62
C ILE A 34 14.93 -3.57 5.22
N LYS A 35 14.98 -4.64 6.02
CA LYS A 35 16.21 -5.14 6.63
C LYS A 35 17.23 -5.58 5.58
N GLN A 36 16.79 -6.29 4.54
CA GLN A 36 17.65 -6.73 3.44
C GLN A 36 18.32 -5.55 2.71
N GLN A 37 17.66 -4.39 2.69
CA GLN A 37 18.21 -3.16 2.09
C GLN A 37 19.02 -2.30 3.07
N GLY A 38 19.28 -2.79 4.30
CA GLY A 38 20.04 -2.05 5.32
C GLY A 38 19.30 -0.82 5.87
N LEU A 39 17.97 -0.76 5.70
CA LEU A 39 17.14 0.34 6.16
C LEU A 39 16.56 0.04 7.55
N GLN A 40 16.19 1.11 8.27
CA GLN A 40 15.49 1.02 9.55
C GLN A 40 13.97 1.08 9.35
N PHE A 41 13.19 0.61 10.32
CA PHE A 41 11.74 0.82 10.33
C PHE A 41 11.19 1.21 11.70
N VAL A 42 10.04 1.87 11.68
CA VAL A 42 9.18 2.08 12.86
C VAL A 42 7.79 1.58 12.50
N ALA A 43 7.24 0.68 13.29
CA ALA A 43 5.89 0.18 13.09
C ALA A 43 4.92 0.84 14.06
N LYS A 44 3.76 1.27 13.57
CA LYS A 44 2.65 1.76 14.37
C LYS A 44 1.36 1.10 13.89
N THR A 45 0.47 0.83 14.83
CA THR A 45 -0.81 0.18 14.55
C THR A 45 -1.95 1.15 14.77
N VAL A 46 -3.01 1.01 13.98
CA VAL A 46 -4.31 1.67 14.17
C VAL A 46 -5.38 0.61 14.32
N ALA A 47 -6.42 0.86 15.11
CA ALA A 47 -7.56 -0.05 15.23
C ALA A 47 -8.76 0.46 14.44
N THR A 48 -8.94 1.79 14.41
CA THR A 48 -10.07 2.46 13.77
C THR A 48 -9.60 3.65 12.94
N THR A 49 -10.50 4.20 12.12
CA THR A 49 -10.23 5.42 11.34
C THR A 49 -10.00 6.65 12.21
N ALA A 50 -10.53 6.68 13.44
CA ALA A 50 -10.34 7.76 14.39
C ALA A 50 -8.88 7.89 14.86
N ASP A 51 -8.17 6.76 14.98
CA ASP A 51 -6.78 6.71 15.45
C ASP A 51 -5.77 7.22 14.39
N VAL A 52 -6.19 7.26 13.12
CA VAL A 52 -5.30 7.37 11.96
C VAL A 52 -4.57 8.70 11.93
N GLN A 53 -5.25 9.82 12.19
CA GLN A 53 -4.61 11.13 12.09
C GLN A 53 -3.45 11.29 13.10
N GLN A 54 -3.72 10.99 14.37
CA GLN A 54 -2.74 11.11 15.44
C GLN A 54 -1.58 10.12 15.22
N THR A 55 -1.90 8.87 14.89
CA THR A 55 -0.90 7.82 14.71
C THR A 55 -0.01 8.08 13.50
N THR A 56 -0.60 8.50 12.37
CA THR A 56 0.16 8.86 11.16
C THR A 56 1.05 10.07 11.44
N THR A 57 0.53 11.07 12.16
CA THR A 57 1.29 12.27 12.56
C THR A 57 2.50 11.90 13.39
N ALA A 58 2.31 11.09 14.44
CA ALA A 58 3.38 10.64 15.31
C ALA A 58 4.42 9.78 14.58
N LEU A 59 3.97 8.95 13.63
CA LEU A 59 4.87 8.13 12.80
C LEU A 59 5.69 9.00 11.85
N ALA A 60 5.05 9.96 11.17
CA ALA A 60 5.70 10.84 10.20
C ALA A 60 6.85 11.65 10.83
N SER A 61 6.75 12.04 12.10
CA SER A 61 7.85 12.72 12.81
C SER A 61 9.10 11.87 13.06
N GLN A 62 9.08 10.57 12.73
CA GLN A 62 10.16 9.63 13.06
C GLN A 62 10.78 8.93 11.85
N VAL A 63 10.27 9.17 10.65
CA VAL A 63 10.56 8.36 9.45
C VAL A 63 10.64 9.23 8.20
N ASP A 64 11.35 8.75 7.19
CA ASP A 64 11.57 9.46 5.93
C ASP A 64 10.48 9.17 4.89
N ALA A 65 9.78 8.05 5.04
CA ALA A 65 8.69 7.61 4.19
C ALA A 65 7.80 6.61 4.95
N ILE A 66 6.53 6.51 4.59
CA ILE A 66 5.58 5.56 5.18
C ILE A 66 5.13 4.56 4.13
N TYR A 67 5.09 3.28 4.49
CA TYR A 67 4.45 2.22 3.72
C TYR A 67 3.15 1.77 4.40
N ILE A 68 2.11 1.57 3.58
CA ILE A 68 0.80 1.08 4.03
C ILE A 68 0.41 -0.14 3.18
N PRO A 69 0.09 -1.30 3.79
CA PRO A 69 -0.36 -2.48 3.05
C PRO A 69 -1.80 -2.31 2.52
N ALA A 70 -2.37 -3.36 1.91
CA ALA A 70 -3.77 -3.38 1.51
C ALA A 70 -4.66 -3.59 2.75
N ASP A 71 -4.75 -2.54 3.56
CA ASP A 71 -5.40 -2.48 4.87
C ASP A 71 -6.74 -1.75 4.75
N ASN A 72 -7.81 -2.31 5.29
CA ASN A 72 -9.15 -1.77 5.08
C ASN A 72 -9.39 -0.48 5.87
N VAL A 73 -8.92 -0.42 7.13
CA VAL A 73 -9.04 0.78 7.97
C VAL A 73 -8.29 1.96 7.35
N LEU A 74 -7.05 1.72 6.89
CA LEU A 74 -6.26 2.78 6.27
C LEU A 74 -6.73 3.14 4.86
N THR A 75 -7.34 2.21 4.13
CA THR A 75 -8.00 2.55 2.86
C THR A 75 -9.15 3.52 3.09
N ALA A 76 -10.00 3.26 4.10
CA ALA A 76 -11.10 4.14 4.48
C ALA A 76 -10.63 5.51 4.97
N ALA A 77 -9.48 5.57 5.64
CA ALA A 77 -8.89 6.81 6.17
C ALA A 77 -7.80 7.43 5.28
N MET A 78 -7.64 6.99 4.03
CA MET A 78 -6.48 7.35 3.21
C MET A 78 -6.40 8.86 2.91
N ALA A 79 -7.55 9.55 2.81
CA ALA A 79 -7.58 11.00 2.66
C ALA A 79 -6.94 11.72 3.87
N THR A 80 -7.18 11.22 5.09
CA THR A 80 -6.57 11.73 6.32
C THR A 80 -5.07 11.49 6.32
N VAL A 81 -4.62 10.30 5.90
CA VAL A 81 -3.21 9.97 5.73
C VAL A 81 -2.54 10.92 4.72
N GLY A 82 -3.21 11.19 3.59
CA GLY A 82 -2.72 12.12 2.57
C GLY A 82 -2.53 13.54 3.10
N LYS A 83 -3.48 14.06 3.89
CA LYS A 83 -3.34 15.38 4.55
C LYS A 83 -2.12 15.42 5.45
N VAL A 84 -1.93 14.42 6.31
CA VAL A 84 -0.77 14.34 7.20
C VAL A 84 0.53 14.22 6.39
N SER A 85 0.54 13.45 5.30
CA SER A 85 1.68 13.34 4.39
C SER A 85 2.08 14.69 3.81
N GLU A 86 1.09 15.49 3.37
CA GLU A 86 1.28 16.82 2.81
C GLU A 86 1.77 17.85 3.84
N GLU A 87 1.21 17.81 5.05
CA GLU A 87 1.58 18.68 6.18
C GLU A 87 2.99 18.38 6.70
N LYS A 88 3.31 17.10 6.90
CA LYS A 88 4.59 16.65 7.46
C LYS A 88 5.70 16.50 6.43
N LYS A 89 5.37 16.64 5.13
CA LYS A 89 6.29 16.42 4.01
C LYS A 89 6.94 15.03 4.07
N VAL A 90 6.18 14.01 4.48
CA VAL A 90 6.63 12.62 4.51
C VAL A 90 5.83 11.81 3.47
N PRO A 91 6.48 11.26 2.44
CA PRO A 91 5.79 10.53 1.38
C PRO A 91 5.19 9.22 1.87
N VAL A 92 4.00 8.89 1.33
CA VAL A 92 3.29 7.64 1.62
C VAL A 92 3.22 6.77 0.38
N ILE A 93 3.70 5.53 0.50
CA ILE A 93 3.62 4.48 -0.50
C ILE A 93 2.58 3.43 -0.06
N PRO A 94 1.35 3.47 -0.60
CA PRO A 94 0.34 2.46 -0.30
C PRO A 94 0.46 1.24 -1.23
N ALA A 95 -0.18 0.13 -0.85
CA ALA A 95 -0.19 -1.08 -1.67
C ALA A 95 -1.18 -1.04 -2.85
N THR A 96 -2.21 -0.19 -2.82
CA THR A 96 -3.32 -0.26 -3.80
C THR A 96 -3.52 1.05 -4.56
N GLY A 97 -3.97 0.93 -5.82
CA GLY A 97 -4.25 2.07 -6.69
C GLY A 97 -5.31 3.05 -6.13
N PRO A 98 -6.42 2.57 -5.53
CA PRO A 98 -7.39 3.46 -4.87
C PRO A 98 -6.75 4.35 -3.80
N MET A 99 -5.84 3.80 -3.00
CA MET A 99 -5.16 4.58 -1.95
C MET A 99 -4.22 5.65 -2.52
N VAL A 100 -3.58 5.38 -3.66
CA VAL A 100 -2.78 6.39 -4.37
C VAL A 100 -3.64 7.60 -4.72
N LYS A 101 -4.84 7.38 -5.28
CA LYS A 101 -5.76 8.46 -5.66
C LYS A 101 -6.19 9.34 -4.47
N LEU A 102 -6.26 8.76 -3.27
CA LEU A 102 -6.74 9.44 -2.06
C LEU A 102 -5.65 10.13 -1.24
N GLY A 103 -4.36 9.81 -1.43
CA GLY A 103 -3.30 10.41 -0.62
C GLY A 103 -1.91 9.78 -0.73
N GLY A 104 -1.75 8.71 -1.51
CA GLY A 104 -0.46 8.07 -1.72
C GLY A 104 0.28 8.63 -2.93
N VAL A 105 1.60 8.42 -2.99
CA VAL A 105 2.43 8.89 -4.11
C VAL A 105 2.25 8.02 -5.34
N ALA A 106 2.50 6.72 -5.20
CA ALA A 106 2.44 5.76 -6.29
C ALA A 106 2.32 4.33 -5.77
N THR A 107 1.95 3.40 -6.66
CA THR A 107 2.03 1.95 -6.45
C THR A 107 2.11 1.19 -7.76
N ASN A 108 2.77 0.04 -7.74
CA ASN A 108 2.55 -1.02 -8.71
C ASN A 108 1.43 -1.90 -8.14
N GLY A 109 0.20 -1.50 -8.43
CA GLY A 109 -1.00 -2.05 -7.80
C GLY A 109 -1.72 -3.07 -8.69
N ILE A 110 -2.47 -3.95 -8.06
CA ILE A 110 -3.40 -4.85 -8.74
C ILE A 110 -4.56 -4.05 -9.32
N ASP A 111 -4.98 -4.40 -10.53
CA ASP A 111 -6.26 -3.95 -11.07
C ASP A 111 -7.40 -4.78 -10.47
N PHE A 112 -8.13 -4.18 -9.53
CA PHE A 112 -9.25 -4.84 -8.84
C PHE A 112 -10.43 -5.14 -9.76
N THR A 113 -10.61 -4.40 -10.85
CA THR A 113 -11.67 -4.67 -11.83
C THR A 113 -11.36 -5.97 -12.58
N LYS A 114 -10.12 -6.13 -13.04
CA LYS A 114 -9.66 -7.38 -13.66
C LYS A 114 -9.67 -8.55 -12.70
N LEU A 115 -9.29 -8.32 -11.44
CA LEU A 115 -9.39 -9.33 -10.39
C LEU A 115 -10.84 -9.80 -10.20
N GLY A 116 -11.79 -8.87 -10.11
CA GLY A 116 -13.22 -9.18 -10.01
C GLY A 116 -13.75 -9.96 -11.22
N ALA A 117 -13.36 -9.57 -12.44
CA ALA A 117 -13.73 -10.30 -13.66
C ALA A 117 -13.20 -11.76 -13.64
N ARG A 118 -11.99 -11.97 -13.14
CA ARG A 118 -11.39 -13.30 -12.99
C ARG A 118 -12.11 -14.13 -11.93
N THR A 119 -12.47 -13.52 -10.79
CA THR A 119 -13.31 -14.16 -9.78
C THR A 119 -14.66 -14.58 -10.36
N ALA A 120 -15.29 -13.75 -11.19
CA ALA A 120 -16.54 -14.10 -11.87
C ALA A 120 -16.37 -15.29 -12.82
N GLN A 121 -15.26 -15.37 -13.55
CA GLN A 121 -14.95 -16.54 -14.39
C GLN A 121 -14.79 -17.83 -13.56
N MET A 122 -14.16 -17.75 -12.39
CA MET A 122 -14.08 -18.88 -11.45
C MET A 122 -15.47 -19.28 -10.94
N ALA A 123 -16.31 -18.30 -10.58
CA ALA A 123 -17.69 -18.56 -10.16
C ALA A 123 -18.51 -19.26 -11.26
N VAL A 124 -18.35 -18.85 -12.52
CA VAL A 124 -19.00 -19.52 -13.66
C VAL A 124 -18.57 -20.98 -13.80
N LYS A 125 -17.29 -21.32 -13.57
CA LYS A 125 -16.82 -22.72 -13.58
C LYS A 125 -17.51 -23.55 -12.49
N ILE A 126 -17.67 -22.98 -11.30
CA ILE A 126 -18.36 -23.63 -10.17
C ILE A 126 -19.85 -23.84 -10.50
N ILE A 127 -20.53 -22.80 -11.00
CA ILE A 127 -21.94 -22.87 -11.41
C ILE A 127 -22.15 -23.94 -12.49
N LYS A 128 -21.17 -24.16 -13.36
CA LYS A 128 -21.18 -25.21 -14.40
C LYS A 128 -20.80 -26.60 -13.90
N GLY A 129 -20.60 -26.79 -12.59
CA GLY A 129 -20.40 -28.10 -11.96
C GLY A 129 -18.96 -28.46 -11.57
N GLN A 130 -17.99 -27.54 -11.75
CA GLN A 130 -16.62 -27.80 -11.26
C GLN A 130 -16.56 -27.72 -9.73
N LYS A 131 -15.93 -28.70 -9.08
CA LYS A 131 -15.77 -28.71 -7.63
C LYS A 131 -14.77 -27.65 -7.19
N VAL A 132 -15.08 -26.97 -6.09
CA VAL A 132 -14.21 -25.94 -5.49
C VAL A 132 -12.82 -26.49 -5.13
N ALA A 133 -12.76 -27.72 -4.63
CA ALA A 133 -11.50 -28.36 -4.23
C ALA A 133 -10.52 -28.58 -5.40
N ASP A 134 -11.01 -28.62 -6.63
CA ASP A 134 -10.21 -28.85 -7.84
C ASP A 134 -9.79 -27.52 -8.52
N LEU A 135 -10.25 -26.39 -7.99
CA LEU A 135 -9.91 -25.06 -8.52
C LEU A 135 -8.70 -24.49 -7.76
N PRO A 136 -7.55 -24.28 -8.43
CA PRO A 136 -6.39 -23.67 -7.80
C PRO A 136 -6.67 -22.21 -7.44
N VAL A 137 -6.07 -21.75 -6.35
CA VAL A 137 -6.07 -20.32 -6.01
C VAL A 137 -5.28 -19.57 -7.06
N GLU A 138 -5.91 -18.57 -7.67
CA GLU A 138 -5.32 -17.77 -8.73
C GLU A 138 -4.71 -16.47 -8.18
N THR A 139 -3.49 -16.13 -8.62
CA THR A 139 -2.85 -14.84 -8.27
C THR A 139 -3.09 -13.78 -9.35
N PRO A 140 -3.20 -12.49 -8.99
CA PRO A 140 -3.28 -11.41 -9.96
C PRO A 140 -2.05 -11.37 -10.87
N LYS A 141 -2.26 -11.31 -12.18
CA LYS A 141 -1.18 -11.19 -13.19
C LYS A 141 -1.00 -9.75 -13.67
N ASP A 142 -2.05 -8.96 -13.60
CA ASP A 142 -2.08 -7.58 -14.08
C ASP A 142 -1.74 -6.62 -12.95
N ILE A 143 -0.48 -6.20 -12.91
CA ILE A 143 -0.01 -5.11 -12.05
C ILE A 143 0.23 -3.90 -12.94
N SER A 144 -0.32 -2.74 -12.55
CA SER A 144 -0.14 -1.49 -13.27
C SER A 144 0.38 -0.40 -12.34
N LEU A 145 1.17 0.50 -12.91
CA LEU A 145 1.64 1.69 -12.22
C LEU A 145 0.48 2.67 -12.07
N VAL A 146 0.18 3.04 -10.83
CA VAL A 146 -0.74 4.11 -10.48
C VAL A 146 0.04 5.20 -9.77
N VAL A 147 -0.10 6.45 -10.21
CA VAL A 147 0.62 7.60 -9.66
C VAL A 147 -0.37 8.72 -9.36
N ASN A 148 -0.20 9.38 -8.22
CA ASN A 148 -0.91 10.60 -7.90
C ASN A 148 -0.07 11.81 -8.33
N SER A 149 -0.51 12.52 -9.36
CA SER A 149 0.25 13.64 -9.93
C SER A 149 0.45 14.79 -8.94
N LYS A 150 -0.50 15.03 -8.01
CA LYS A 150 -0.36 16.04 -6.95
C LYS A 150 0.80 15.67 -6.03
N PHE A 151 0.79 14.44 -5.50
CA PHE A 151 1.81 13.99 -4.56
C PHE A 151 3.17 13.73 -5.23
N ALA A 152 3.18 13.28 -6.48
CA ALA A 152 4.41 13.17 -7.26
C ALA A 152 5.09 14.53 -7.42
N LYS A 153 4.34 15.58 -7.78
CA LYS A 153 4.86 16.96 -7.83
C LYS A 153 5.32 17.45 -6.46
N LEU A 154 4.52 17.25 -5.42
CA LEU A 154 4.84 17.66 -4.05
C LEU A 154 6.18 17.09 -3.57
N PHE A 155 6.48 15.85 -3.92
CA PHE A 155 7.70 15.17 -3.52
C PHE A 155 8.79 15.13 -4.59
N ASN A 156 8.63 15.90 -5.67
CA ASN A 156 9.57 15.98 -6.80
C ASN A 156 9.92 14.60 -7.38
N VAL A 157 8.91 13.74 -7.50
CA VAL A 157 9.00 12.40 -8.07
C VAL A 157 8.60 12.47 -9.55
N ASP A 158 9.50 11.99 -10.40
CA ASP A 158 9.23 11.78 -11.81
C ASP A 158 8.57 10.40 -12.03
N PRO A 159 7.31 10.34 -12.51
CA PRO A 159 6.63 9.08 -12.80
C PRO A 159 7.39 8.19 -13.80
N ALA A 160 8.18 8.78 -14.72
CA ALA A 160 8.95 8.03 -15.71
C ALA A 160 10.09 7.20 -15.09
N LYS A 161 10.53 7.56 -13.88
CA LYS A 161 11.55 6.81 -13.12
C LYS A 161 10.98 5.58 -12.39
N ILE A 162 9.67 5.41 -12.38
CA ILE A 162 9.03 4.23 -11.78
C ILE A 162 9.05 3.12 -12.82
N VAL A 163 10.19 2.44 -12.92
CA VAL A 163 10.39 1.32 -13.84
C VAL A 163 9.61 0.09 -13.34
N LYS A 164 9.02 -0.65 -14.28
CA LYS A 164 8.36 -1.95 -14.04
C LYS A 164 9.33 -2.97 -13.43
#